data_AF-A0A7C2LLG3-F1
#
_entry.id   AF-A0A7C2LLG3-F1
#
_cell.length_a   1.000
_cell.length_b   1.000
_cell.length_c   1.000
_cell.angle_alpha   90.00
_cell.angle_beta   90.00
_cell.angle_gamma   90.00
#
_symmetry.space_group_name_H-M   'P 1'
#
loop_
_entity.id
_entity.type
_entity.pdbx_description
1 polymer ?
#
loop_
_entity_poly.entity_id
_entity_poly.type
_entity_poly.pdbx_seq_one_letter_code
_entity_poly.pdbx_strand_id
1 'polypeptide(L)'
;MWVFALTTLASLLAAPTPEPDAFAAARTLRAGAAARGRSGQLQVWVADVGRPLGLPLATPLPLGARYRWEPALGGRTDLPGRQVYLGTLWAPSRPGVWRLWVETDTAAAALDLLVLTRVPFATKQGSHLNGYRIGRYPTEGSDRTDRYAPPPGFLEITPEMAQLRVSAHLRFGQFLTKDQFGVWPKYLVLDLRLVDKLELVLQELNAMGVRAERLFIMSGYRTPAYNGPGGDGRARLSRHMWGDAADIWVDNDGDGYIDDLNGDGRASLADAYVILQAIDRVEARHPDLVGGAGVYEATAAHGPFVHVDARGYRARW
;
A
#
# COMPACT_ATOMS: atom_id res chain seq x y z
N MET A 1 -23.53 -13.59 86.16
CA MET A 1 -22.62 -14.00 85.07
C MET A 1 -23.40 -13.94 83.78
N TRP A 2 -23.07 -12.96 82.94
CA TRP A 2 -23.87 -12.55 81.79
C TRP A 2 -23.52 -13.35 80.53
N VAL A 3 -24.56 -13.74 79.79
CA VAL A 3 -24.52 -14.35 78.47
C VAL A 3 -24.10 -13.30 77.43
N PHE A 4 -23.18 -13.65 76.53
CA PHE A 4 -23.01 -12.92 75.27
C PHE A 4 -22.97 -13.90 74.10
N ALA A 5 -24.02 -13.82 73.27
CA ALA A 5 -24.00 -14.21 71.88
C ALA A 5 -23.34 -13.08 71.07
N LEU A 6 -22.45 -13.42 70.14
CA LEU A 6 -22.02 -12.51 69.07
C LEU A 6 -22.08 -13.22 67.73
N THR A 7 -23.19 -13.03 67.05
CA THR A 7 -23.34 -13.06 65.60
C THR A 7 -22.98 -11.67 65.08
N THR A 8 -22.07 -11.54 64.10
CA THR A 8 -22.21 -10.52 63.03
C THR A 8 -21.20 -10.72 61.89
N LEU A 9 -21.79 -11.02 60.73
CA LEU A 9 -21.51 -10.58 59.36
C LEU A 9 -20.07 -10.16 58.98
N ALA A 10 -19.44 -11.01 58.17
CA ALA A 10 -18.44 -10.57 57.20
C ALA A 10 -19.14 -9.75 56.10
N SER A 11 -18.83 -8.47 56.00
CA SER A 11 -19.25 -7.63 54.86
C SER A 11 -18.28 -7.87 53.70
N LEU A 12 -18.73 -8.61 52.68
CA LEU A 12 -18.07 -8.61 51.37
C LEU A 12 -18.37 -7.26 50.70
N LEU A 13 -17.39 -6.35 50.68
CA LEU A 13 -17.36 -5.26 49.71
C LEU A 13 -17.01 -5.86 48.36
N ALA A 14 -18.03 -6.23 47.58
CA ALA A 14 -17.86 -6.46 46.16
C ALA A 14 -17.48 -5.13 45.52
N ALA A 15 -16.26 -5.05 44.98
CA ALA A 15 -15.88 -3.94 44.12
C ALA A 15 -16.88 -3.86 42.94
N PRO A 16 -17.29 -2.66 42.51
CA PRO A 16 -18.18 -2.53 41.36
C PRO A 16 -17.51 -3.19 40.17
N THR A 17 -18.14 -4.24 39.64
CA THR A 17 -17.83 -4.79 38.33
C THR A 17 -17.94 -3.63 37.34
N PRO A 18 -16.92 -3.34 36.51
CA PRO A 18 -17.11 -2.39 35.43
C PRO A 18 -18.25 -2.91 34.57
N GLU A 19 -19.31 -2.11 34.47
CA GLU A 19 -20.32 -2.24 33.42
C GLU A 19 -19.58 -2.48 32.11
N PRO A 20 -19.95 -3.51 31.32
CA PRO A 20 -19.38 -3.65 30.00
C PRO A 20 -19.78 -2.40 29.23
N ASP A 21 -18.80 -1.51 28.98
CA ASP A 21 -18.95 -0.38 28.07
C ASP A 21 -19.72 -0.90 26.87
N ALA A 22 -20.96 -0.42 26.74
CA ALA A 22 -21.75 -0.61 25.55
C ALA A 22 -21.00 0.14 24.45
N PHE A 23 -20.01 -0.52 23.84
CA PHE A 23 -19.48 -0.15 22.55
C PHE A 23 -20.67 -0.23 21.59
N ALA A 24 -21.41 0.87 21.46
CA ALA A 24 -22.20 1.15 20.29
C ALA A 24 -21.30 0.78 19.11
N ALA A 25 -21.72 -0.21 18.31
CA ALA A 25 -20.92 -0.77 17.23
C ALA A 25 -20.21 0.37 16.50
N ALA A 26 -18.87 0.39 16.58
CA ALA A 26 -18.08 1.50 16.08
C ALA A 26 -18.50 1.77 14.64
N ARG A 27 -19.04 2.97 14.38
CA ARG A 27 -19.48 3.33 13.04
C ARG A 27 -18.27 3.35 12.12
N THR A 28 -18.49 3.11 10.83
CA THR A 28 -17.40 3.19 9.85
C THR A 28 -17.34 4.62 9.30
N LEU A 29 -16.21 5.29 9.47
CA LEU A 29 -15.90 6.51 8.73
C LEU A 29 -15.46 6.10 7.32
N ARG A 30 -16.19 6.55 6.31
CA ARG A 30 -15.94 6.17 4.91
C ARG A 30 -14.99 7.16 4.24
N ALA A 31 -13.91 6.64 3.66
CA ALA A 31 -13.10 7.41 2.72
C ALA A 31 -13.92 7.77 1.47
N GLY A 32 -13.65 8.94 0.90
CA GLY A 32 -14.28 9.38 -0.35
C GLY A 32 -13.79 8.57 -1.54
N ALA A 33 -14.57 8.54 -2.63
CA ALA A 33 -14.24 7.77 -3.83
C ALA A 33 -12.83 8.07 -4.38
N ALA A 34 -12.41 9.33 -4.35
CA ALA A 34 -11.06 9.73 -4.80
C ALA A 34 -9.91 9.11 -3.98
N ALA A 35 -10.14 8.72 -2.71
CA ALA A 35 -9.13 8.01 -1.91
C ALA A 35 -8.95 6.55 -2.34
N ARG A 36 -9.92 5.99 -3.08
CA ARG A 36 -9.94 4.60 -3.51
C ARG A 36 -9.36 4.38 -4.91
N GLY A 37 -8.87 5.44 -5.55
CA GLY A 37 -8.36 5.40 -6.93
C GLY A 37 -9.48 5.31 -7.97
N ARG A 38 -9.11 5.27 -9.25
CA ARG A 38 -10.00 5.07 -10.40
C ARG A 38 -10.64 3.69 -10.39
N SER A 39 -9.91 2.67 -9.94
CA SER A 39 -10.42 1.30 -9.78
C SER A 39 -11.45 1.16 -8.67
N GLY A 40 -11.45 2.08 -7.69
CA GLY A 40 -12.20 1.95 -6.44
C GLY A 40 -11.63 0.92 -5.46
N GLN A 41 -10.48 0.30 -5.75
CA GLN A 41 -9.97 -0.87 -5.01
C GLN A 41 -8.83 -0.55 -4.03
N LEU A 42 -8.30 0.69 -3.99
CA LEU A 42 -7.24 1.02 -3.04
C LEU A 42 -7.75 0.92 -1.59
N GLN A 43 -6.90 0.34 -0.73
CA GLN A 43 -7.21 0.10 0.69
C GLN A 43 -6.36 0.96 1.64
N VAL A 44 -5.48 1.78 1.09
CA VAL A 44 -4.53 2.59 1.85
C VAL A 44 -4.47 4.02 1.32
N TRP A 45 -4.07 4.94 2.19
CA TRP A 45 -3.72 6.31 1.84
C TRP A 45 -2.30 6.60 2.34
N VAL A 46 -1.45 7.19 1.50
CA VAL A 46 -0.06 7.48 1.85
C VAL A 46 0.14 8.97 2.05
N ALA A 47 0.79 9.34 3.15
CA ALA A 47 1.15 10.72 3.48
C ALA A 47 2.59 10.81 3.98
N ASP A 48 3.11 12.03 4.01
CA ASP A 48 4.38 12.32 4.67
C ASP A 48 4.14 12.66 6.14
N VAL A 49 5.10 12.33 7.00
CA VAL A 49 4.97 12.54 8.45
C VAL A 49 4.68 13.99 8.81
N GLY A 50 3.71 14.22 9.70
CA GLY A 50 3.36 15.54 10.22
C GLY A 50 2.82 16.53 9.18
N ARG A 51 2.46 16.08 7.96
CA ARG A 51 1.85 16.93 6.94
C ARG A 51 0.31 16.86 7.00
N PRO A 52 -0.40 17.85 6.43
CA PRO A 52 -1.83 17.73 6.20
C PRO A 52 -2.13 16.45 5.43
N LEU A 53 -3.08 15.66 5.92
CA LEU A 53 -3.35 14.32 5.40
C LEU A 53 -3.92 14.36 3.97
N GLY A 54 -4.71 15.39 3.63
CA GLY A 54 -5.31 15.55 2.31
C GLY A 54 -6.28 14.42 1.91
N LEU A 55 -6.67 13.55 2.85
CA LEU A 55 -7.56 12.41 2.61
C LEU A 55 -8.98 12.91 2.34
N PRO A 56 -9.56 12.65 1.16
CA PRO A 56 -10.97 12.93 0.92
C PRO A 56 -11.83 11.94 1.71
N LEU A 57 -12.82 12.46 2.43
CA LEU A 57 -13.81 11.69 3.17
C LEU A 57 -15.16 11.73 2.44
N ALA A 58 -15.95 10.65 2.54
CA ALA A 58 -17.27 10.61 1.93
C ALA A 58 -18.25 11.58 2.60
N THR A 59 -18.00 11.91 3.88
CA THR A 59 -18.75 12.91 4.64
C THR A 59 -17.76 13.79 5.39
N PRO A 60 -17.88 15.13 5.33
CA PRO A 60 -17.03 16.03 6.08
C PRO A 60 -17.12 15.79 7.58
N LEU A 61 -16.00 15.97 8.29
CA LEU A 61 -15.99 15.90 9.75
C LEU A 61 -16.51 17.22 10.34
N PRO A 62 -17.28 17.19 11.45
CA PRO A 62 -17.71 18.41 12.13
C PRO A 62 -16.52 19.08 12.82
N LEU A 63 -16.47 20.42 12.77
CA LEU A 63 -15.49 21.19 13.55
C LEU A 63 -15.62 20.88 15.04
N GLY A 64 -14.50 20.73 15.72
CA GLY A 64 -14.47 20.36 17.13
C GLY A 64 -14.53 18.84 17.39
N ALA A 65 -14.76 18.00 16.38
CA ALA A 65 -14.59 16.56 16.52
C ALA A 65 -13.19 16.22 17.02
N ARG A 66 -13.06 15.15 17.80
CA ARG A 66 -11.75 14.64 18.23
C ARG A 66 -11.30 13.55 17.27
N TYR A 67 -10.01 13.43 17.02
CA TYR A 67 -9.46 12.29 16.30
C TYR A 67 -8.20 11.78 16.99
N ARG A 68 -7.91 10.50 16.79
CA ARG A 68 -6.69 9.86 17.29
C ARG A 68 -6.16 8.88 16.26
N TRP A 69 -4.85 8.65 16.35
CA TRP A 69 -4.16 7.66 15.56
C TRP A 69 -3.87 6.45 16.43
N GLU A 70 -4.10 5.27 15.89
CA GLU A 70 -3.78 4.00 16.51
C GLU A 70 -2.88 3.19 15.57
N PRO A 71 -1.81 2.53 16.04
CA PRO A 71 -0.95 1.76 15.17
C PRO A 71 -1.76 0.55 14.72
N ALA A 72 -1.84 0.35 13.40
CA ALA A 72 -2.47 -0.85 12.85
C ALA A 72 -1.56 -2.07 13.02
N LEU A 73 -0.25 -1.84 13.16
CA LEU A 73 0.80 -2.84 13.35
C LEU A 73 1.75 -2.37 14.45
N GLY A 74 2.21 -3.31 15.27
CA GLY A 74 3.14 -3.07 16.38
C GLY A 74 2.46 -2.37 17.58
N GLY A 75 2.71 -2.87 18.79
CA GLY A 75 2.13 -2.35 20.03
C GLY A 75 2.74 -1.04 20.54
N ARG A 76 2.94 -0.05 19.66
CA ARG A 76 3.52 1.24 20.06
C ARG A 76 2.53 2.05 20.89
N THR A 77 2.95 2.47 22.08
CA THR A 77 2.11 3.16 23.07
C THR A 77 2.36 4.67 23.20
N ASP A 78 3.48 5.17 22.66
CA ASP A 78 3.80 6.61 22.61
C ASP A 78 3.24 7.23 21.33
N LEU A 79 1.97 7.62 21.39
CA LEU A 79 1.24 8.27 20.29
C LEU A 79 0.76 9.64 20.74
N PRO A 80 0.65 10.60 19.80
CA PRO A 80 -0.06 11.82 20.09
C PRO A 80 -1.46 11.46 20.59
N GLY A 81 -1.84 12.02 21.73
CA GLY A 81 -3.17 11.84 22.29
C GLY A 81 -4.26 12.34 21.33
N ARG A 82 -5.51 12.33 21.81
CA ARG A 82 -6.64 12.89 21.04
C ARG A 82 -6.34 14.32 20.60
N GLN A 83 -6.56 14.59 19.32
CA GLN A 83 -6.42 15.90 18.69
C GLN A 83 -7.81 16.45 18.36
N VAL A 84 -7.95 17.77 18.29
CA VAL A 84 -9.20 18.42 17.88
C VAL A 84 -9.12 18.74 16.39
N TYR A 85 -10.15 18.35 15.65
CA TYR A 85 -10.30 18.67 14.23
C TYR A 85 -10.77 20.12 14.06
N LEU A 86 -9.89 20.94 13.49
CA LEU A 86 -10.12 22.35 13.20
C LEU A 86 -10.16 22.63 11.68
N GLY A 87 -10.62 21.65 10.89
CA GLY A 87 -10.68 21.74 9.42
C GLY A 87 -9.59 20.94 8.69
N THR A 88 -8.51 20.56 9.40
CA THR A 88 -7.40 19.78 8.83
C THR A 88 -7.11 18.55 9.69
N LEU A 89 -7.01 17.38 9.05
CA LEU A 89 -6.43 16.19 9.65
C LEU A 89 -4.92 16.20 9.41
N TRP A 90 -4.14 16.00 10.48
CA TRP A 90 -2.69 15.91 10.39
C TRP A 90 -2.23 14.47 10.46
N ALA A 91 -1.37 14.08 9.52
CA ALA A 91 -0.74 12.77 9.53
C ALA A 91 0.14 12.59 10.77
N PRO A 92 0.31 11.36 11.29
CA PRO A 92 1.24 11.07 12.38
C PRO A 92 2.64 11.62 12.10
N SER A 93 3.31 12.11 13.14
CA SER A 93 4.68 12.66 13.06
C SER A 93 5.76 11.58 12.94
N ARG A 94 5.37 10.30 12.93
CA ARG A 94 6.27 9.14 12.87
C ARG A 94 5.85 8.22 11.73
N PRO A 95 6.81 7.57 11.05
CA PRO A 95 6.53 6.55 10.04
C PRO A 95 5.76 5.35 10.63
N GLY A 96 4.93 4.70 9.82
CA GLY A 96 4.14 3.56 10.25
C GLY A 96 2.83 3.35 9.50
N VAL A 97 2.05 2.38 9.99
CA VAL A 97 0.71 2.01 9.52
C VAL A 97 -0.30 2.37 10.59
N TRP A 98 -1.32 3.14 10.23
CA TRP A 98 -2.18 3.83 11.16
C TRP A 98 -3.66 3.62 10.86
N ARG A 99 -4.44 3.41 11.92
CA ARG A 99 -5.90 3.54 11.93
C ARG A 99 -6.26 4.95 12.41
N LEU A 100 -7.07 5.65 11.62
CA LEU A 100 -7.67 6.91 12.04
C LEU A 100 -8.99 6.63 12.76
N TRP A 101 -9.10 7.10 13.99
CA TRP A 101 -10.35 7.13 14.74
C TRP A 101 -10.84 8.56 14.86
N VAL A 102 -12.13 8.79 14.63
CA VAL A 102 -12.80 10.06 14.86
C VAL A 102 -13.89 9.86 15.89
N GLU A 103 -13.95 10.76 16.86
CA GLU A 103 -14.85 10.74 18.00
C GLU A 103 -15.61 12.07 18.06
N THR A 104 -16.92 11.97 18.21
CA THR A 104 -17.85 13.06 18.54
C THR A 104 -18.44 12.78 19.92
N ASP A 105 -19.26 13.69 20.45
CA ASP A 105 -19.90 13.47 21.75
C ASP A 105 -20.88 12.28 21.76
N THR A 106 -21.35 11.85 20.59
CA THR A 106 -22.37 10.78 20.47
C THR A 106 -21.88 9.52 19.78
N ALA A 107 -20.70 9.53 19.15
CA ALA A 107 -20.21 8.40 18.36
C ALA A 107 -18.70 8.40 18.16
N ALA A 108 -18.13 7.20 18.09
CA ALA A 108 -16.77 6.95 17.62
C ALA A 108 -16.80 6.11 16.32
N ALA A 109 -15.91 6.43 15.39
CA ALA A 109 -15.81 5.77 14.11
C ALA A 109 -14.37 5.58 13.65
N ALA A 110 -14.06 4.43 13.07
CA ALA A 110 -12.77 4.15 12.43
C ALA A 110 -12.85 4.34 10.92
N LEU A 111 -11.81 4.91 10.33
CA LEU A 111 -11.65 5.01 8.88
C LEU A 111 -11.56 3.60 8.24
N ASP A 112 -12.23 3.42 7.12
CA ASP A 112 -12.21 2.17 6.33
C ASP A 112 -11.04 2.03 5.35
N LEU A 113 -9.98 2.80 5.58
CA LEU A 113 -8.67 2.72 4.94
C LEU A 113 -7.59 2.78 6.02
N LEU A 114 -6.43 2.20 5.71
CA LEU A 114 -5.22 2.41 6.50
C LEU A 114 -4.47 3.65 6.01
N VAL A 115 -3.92 4.42 6.93
CA VAL A 115 -3.03 5.54 6.59
C VAL A 115 -1.59 5.11 6.80
N LEU A 116 -0.75 5.35 5.80
CA LEU A 116 0.65 5.03 5.79
C LEU A 116 1.47 6.32 5.80
N THR A 117 2.38 6.44 6.74
CA THR A 117 3.32 7.57 6.78
C THR A 117 4.72 7.12 6.42
N ARG A 118 5.33 7.80 5.46
CA ARG A 118 6.68 7.45 4.95
C ARG A 118 7.79 7.82 5.92
N VAL A 119 8.86 7.05 5.89
CA VAL A 119 10.19 7.49 6.34
C VAL A 119 10.71 8.50 5.32
N PRO A 120 11.02 9.75 5.70
CA PRO A 120 11.53 10.76 4.77
C PRO A 120 12.80 10.29 4.06
N PHE A 121 12.97 10.66 2.78
CA PHE A 121 14.16 10.28 2.01
C PHE A 121 15.46 10.73 2.68
N ALA A 122 15.44 11.91 3.30
CA ALA A 122 16.58 12.49 4.01
C ALA A 122 17.10 11.64 5.19
N THR A 123 16.31 10.69 5.70
CA THR A 123 16.75 9.76 6.74
C THR A 123 17.72 8.69 6.21
N LYS A 124 17.74 8.45 4.89
CA LYS A 124 18.67 7.52 4.24
C LYS A 124 20.12 8.03 4.39
N GLN A 125 20.98 7.21 4.96
CA GLN A 125 22.40 7.51 5.18
C GLN A 125 23.25 6.84 4.10
N GLY A 126 23.79 7.65 3.17
CA GLY A 126 24.57 7.13 2.05
C GLY A 126 23.72 6.18 1.19
N SER A 127 24.04 4.89 1.19
CA SER A 127 23.31 3.85 0.44
C SER A 127 22.36 3.01 1.31
N HIS A 128 22.18 3.33 2.59
CA HIS A 128 21.44 2.49 3.54
C HIS A 128 20.37 3.26 4.31
N LEU A 129 19.35 2.53 4.76
CA LEU A 129 18.37 3.00 5.72
C LEU A 129 18.12 1.85 6.71
N ASN A 130 18.41 2.06 7.99
CA ASN A 130 18.27 1.07 9.07
C ASN A 130 18.79 -0.34 8.70
N GLY A 131 20.01 -0.42 8.14
CA GLY A 131 20.65 -1.68 7.76
C GLY A 131 20.22 -2.26 6.41
N TYR A 132 19.14 -1.79 5.80
CA TYR A 132 18.72 -2.20 4.45
C TYR A 132 19.47 -1.42 3.38
N ARG A 133 20.11 -2.12 2.43
CA ARG A 133 20.87 -1.50 1.34
C ARG A 133 19.93 -1.09 0.21
N ILE A 134 19.67 0.21 0.11
CA ILE A 134 18.90 0.83 -0.98
C ILE A 134 19.81 1.16 -2.17
N GLY A 135 21.06 1.54 -1.94
CA GLY A 135 21.91 2.12 -2.98
C GLY A 135 21.65 3.61 -3.17
N ARG A 136 22.15 4.16 -4.29
CA ARG A 136 21.97 5.57 -4.64
C ARG A 136 21.11 5.68 -5.89
N TYR A 137 20.11 6.54 -5.84
CA TYR A 137 19.31 6.81 -7.03
C TYR A 137 20.19 7.45 -8.11
N PRO A 138 20.02 7.11 -9.40
CA PRO A 138 20.81 7.72 -10.48
C PRO A 138 20.66 9.25 -10.57
N THR A 139 19.57 9.78 -10.02
CA THR A 139 19.23 11.21 -9.96
C THR A 139 19.36 11.79 -8.55
N GLU A 140 19.93 11.03 -7.60
CA GLU A 140 20.19 11.52 -6.25
C GLU A 140 21.13 12.74 -6.29
N GLY A 141 20.73 13.85 -5.67
CA GLY A 141 21.48 15.11 -5.69
C GLY A 141 21.24 15.98 -6.93
N SER A 142 20.37 15.57 -7.85
CA SER A 142 19.88 16.46 -8.91
C SER A 142 18.77 17.39 -8.41
N ASP A 143 18.52 18.46 -9.16
CA ASP A 143 17.42 19.43 -8.98
C ASP A 143 16.13 19.02 -9.71
N ARG A 144 16.04 17.75 -10.16
CA ARG A 144 14.87 17.25 -10.89
C ARG A 144 13.63 17.34 -10.01
N THR A 145 12.56 17.85 -10.62
CA THR A 145 11.21 17.92 -10.04
C THR A 145 10.21 17.05 -10.82
N ASP A 146 10.67 16.38 -11.87
CA ASP A 146 9.86 15.50 -12.69
C ASP A 146 9.73 14.10 -12.08
N ARG A 147 9.15 13.16 -12.82
CA ARG A 147 8.90 11.79 -12.34
C ARG A 147 10.16 10.95 -12.14
N TYR A 148 11.34 11.48 -12.46
CA TYR A 148 12.65 10.87 -12.19
C TYR A 148 13.37 11.55 -11.02
N ALA A 149 12.76 12.52 -10.34
CA ALA A 149 13.23 13.03 -9.06
C ALA A 149 13.35 11.90 -8.02
N PRO A 150 14.30 11.98 -7.07
CA PRO A 150 14.31 11.05 -5.93
C PRO A 150 12.95 11.00 -5.23
N PRO A 151 12.52 9.82 -4.75
CA PRO A 151 11.22 9.69 -4.10
C PRO A 151 11.17 10.52 -2.80
N PRO A 152 9.98 10.98 -2.37
CA PRO A 152 9.84 11.79 -1.15
C PRO A 152 10.24 11.02 0.11
N GLY A 153 10.17 9.70 0.06
CA GLY A 153 10.52 8.81 1.16
C GLY A 153 10.17 7.37 0.86
N PHE A 154 10.20 6.55 1.90
CA PHE A 154 10.05 5.11 1.83
C PHE A 154 8.96 4.63 2.80
N LEU A 155 8.19 3.63 2.40
CA LEU A 155 7.39 2.85 3.33
C LEU A 155 8.31 1.86 4.04
N GLU A 156 8.28 1.85 5.38
CA GLU A 156 8.98 0.85 6.20
C GLU A 156 8.13 -0.42 6.26
N ILE A 157 8.58 -1.47 5.58
CA ILE A 157 7.86 -2.73 5.46
C ILE A 157 8.44 -3.73 6.45
N THR A 158 7.67 -4.06 7.49
CA THR A 158 7.93 -5.20 8.38
C THR A 158 7.38 -6.50 7.76
N PRO A 159 7.74 -7.68 8.28
CA PRO A 159 7.14 -8.94 7.84
C PRO A 159 5.60 -8.94 7.89
N GLU A 160 5.02 -8.32 8.93
CA GLU A 160 3.56 -8.20 9.11
C GLU A 160 2.97 -7.23 8.09
N MET A 161 3.64 -6.09 7.84
CA MET A 161 3.18 -5.13 6.82
C MET A 161 3.22 -5.73 5.42
N ALA A 162 4.19 -6.59 5.11
CA ALA A 162 4.26 -7.28 3.83
C ALA A 162 3.01 -8.12 3.53
N GLN A 163 2.31 -8.59 4.57
CA GLN A 163 1.06 -9.34 4.42
C GLN A 163 -0.17 -8.45 4.24
N LEU A 164 -0.09 -7.15 4.51
CA LEU A 164 -1.24 -6.25 4.35
C LEU A 164 -1.55 -6.02 2.87
N ARG A 165 -2.84 -5.92 2.58
CA ARG A 165 -3.36 -5.53 1.28
C ARG A 165 -3.14 -4.03 1.05
N VAL A 166 -2.62 -3.69 -0.13
CA VAL A 166 -2.57 -2.31 -0.64
C VAL A 166 -3.83 -1.99 -1.46
N SER A 167 -4.41 -3.01 -2.09
CA SER A 167 -5.68 -2.98 -2.82
C SER A 167 -6.42 -4.32 -2.67
N ALA A 168 -7.55 -4.49 -3.35
CA ALA A 168 -8.34 -5.73 -3.27
C ALA A 168 -7.52 -7.01 -3.57
N HIS A 169 -6.70 -6.99 -4.61
CA HIS A 169 -5.97 -8.16 -5.09
C HIS A 169 -4.48 -8.16 -4.70
N LEU A 170 -3.93 -7.00 -4.29
CA LEU A 170 -2.49 -6.82 -4.15
C LEU A 170 -2.05 -6.55 -2.71
N ARG A 171 -0.90 -7.11 -2.33
CA ARG A 171 -0.24 -6.96 -1.01
C ARG A 171 1.09 -6.25 -1.14
N PHE A 172 1.54 -5.56 -0.08
CA PHE A 172 2.84 -4.88 -0.08
C PHE A 172 4.02 -5.79 -0.39
N GLY A 173 3.99 -7.02 0.13
CA GLY A 173 5.07 -8.00 -0.05
C GLY A 173 5.36 -8.33 -1.51
N GLN A 174 4.35 -8.28 -2.38
CA GLN A 174 4.50 -8.57 -3.81
C GLN A 174 5.36 -7.53 -4.54
N PHE A 175 5.48 -6.32 -4.01
CA PHE A 175 6.26 -5.24 -4.62
C PHE A 175 7.69 -5.13 -4.08
N LEU A 176 8.08 -5.96 -3.11
CA LEU A 176 9.41 -5.89 -2.50
C LEU A 176 10.51 -6.29 -3.49
N THR A 177 11.67 -5.64 -3.35
CA THR A 177 12.87 -6.03 -4.09
C THR A 177 13.25 -7.47 -3.75
N LYS A 178 13.57 -8.27 -4.77
CA LYS A 178 13.92 -9.70 -4.64
C LYS A 178 15.40 -9.89 -4.28
N ASP A 179 15.81 -9.26 -3.18
CA ASP A 179 17.14 -9.36 -2.59
C ASP A 179 17.09 -9.25 -1.06
N GLN A 180 18.24 -9.46 -0.41
CA GLN A 180 18.42 -9.24 1.03
C GLN A 180 17.31 -9.92 1.85
N PHE A 181 16.97 -11.19 1.53
CA PHE A 181 15.77 -11.87 2.03
C PHE A 181 15.68 -11.92 3.57
N GLY A 182 16.82 -12.00 4.26
CA GLY A 182 16.90 -12.01 5.73
C GLY A 182 16.98 -10.64 6.40
N VAL A 183 16.93 -9.53 5.67
CA VAL A 183 17.06 -8.17 6.24
C VAL A 183 15.69 -7.53 6.40
N TRP A 184 15.39 -7.08 7.63
CA TRP A 184 14.17 -6.37 8.01
C TRP A 184 14.47 -5.20 8.96
N PRO A 185 13.68 -4.11 8.92
CA PRO A 185 12.62 -3.85 7.94
C PRO A 185 13.18 -3.61 6.52
N LYS A 186 12.32 -3.81 5.51
CA LYS A 186 12.62 -3.43 4.12
C LYS A 186 12.05 -2.04 3.84
N TYR A 187 12.56 -1.37 2.82
CA TYR A 187 12.08 -0.04 2.42
C TYR A 187 11.57 -0.04 1.00
N LEU A 188 10.30 0.35 0.84
CA LEU A 188 9.56 0.30 -0.42
C LEU A 188 9.19 1.70 -0.90
N VAL A 189 9.44 1.98 -2.17
CA VAL A 189 8.77 3.08 -2.87
C VAL A 189 7.65 2.45 -3.68
N LEU A 190 6.42 2.92 -3.49
CA LEU A 190 5.25 2.45 -4.22
C LEU A 190 4.37 3.63 -4.59
N ASP A 191 4.18 3.83 -5.89
CA ASP A 191 3.23 4.79 -6.42
C ASP A 191 1.86 4.12 -6.52
N LEU A 192 0.87 4.62 -5.79
CA LEU A 192 -0.46 4.02 -5.77
C LEU A 192 -1.18 4.09 -7.11
N ARG A 193 -0.74 4.93 -8.06
CA ARG A 193 -1.26 4.94 -9.43
C ARG A 193 -0.93 3.67 -10.19
N LEU A 194 0.24 3.07 -9.94
CA LEU A 194 0.56 1.75 -10.47
C LEU A 194 -0.44 0.73 -9.93
N VAL A 195 -0.62 0.68 -8.62
CA VAL A 195 -1.54 -0.28 -7.96
C VAL A 195 -2.96 -0.13 -8.50
N ASP A 196 -3.45 1.11 -8.60
CA ASP A 196 -4.75 1.45 -9.14
C ASP A 196 -4.91 1.01 -10.61
N LYS A 197 -3.87 1.21 -11.43
CA LYS A 197 -3.82 0.74 -12.81
C LYS A 197 -3.84 -0.79 -12.90
N LEU A 198 -3.13 -1.50 -12.03
CA LEU A 198 -3.11 -2.96 -12.03
C LEU A 198 -4.50 -3.55 -11.68
N GLU A 199 -5.22 -2.92 -10.75
CA GLU A 199 -6.60 -3.27 -10.44
C GLU A 199 -7.53 -3.02 -11.63
N LEU A 200 -7.37 -1.90 -12.34
CA LEU A 200 -8.11 -1.62 -13.58
C LEU A 200 -7.77 -2.63 -14.69
N VAL A 201 -6.54 -3.10 -14.80
CA VAL A 201 -6.15 -4.14 -15.77
C VAL A 201 -6.87 -5.45 -15.47
N LEU A 202 -6.95 -5.87 -14.21
CA LEU A 202 -7.75 -7.04 -13.83
C LEU A 202 -9.23 -6.85 -14.18
N GLN A 203 -9.81 -5.69 -13.87
CA GLN A 203 -11.19 -5.37 -14.22
C GLN A 203 -11.42 -5.40 -15.74
N GLU A 204 -10.48 -4.85 -16.51
CA GLU A 204 -10.56 -4.81 -17.98
C GLU A 204 -10.44 -6.20 -18.60
N LEU A 205 -9.53 -7.04 -18.12
CA LEU A 205 -9.41 -8.42 -18.57
C LEU A 205 -10.71 -9.19 -18.34
N ASN A 206 -11.32 -9.06 -17.15
CA ASN A 206 -12.61 -9.67 -16.88
C ASN A 206 -13.72 -9.11 -17.80
N ALA A 207 -13.72 -7.80 -18.07
CA ALA A 207 -14.65 -7.18 -19.02
C ALA A 207 -14.43 -7.64 -20.47
N MET A 208 -13.21 -8.07 -20.81
CA MET A 208 -12.86 -8.70 -22.09
C MET A 208 -13.26 -10.18 -22.16
N GLY A 209 -13.83 -10.76 -21.10
CA GLY A 209 -14.17 -12.18 -21.01
C GLY A 209 -13.00 -13.08 -20.60
N VAL A 210 -11.87 -12.50 -20.19
CA VAL A 210 -10.68 -13.21 -19.71
C VAL A 210 -10.73 -13.27 -18.20
N ARG A 211 -10.80 -14.48 -17.63
CA ARG A 211 -10.78 -14.66 -16.16
C ARG A 211 -9.45 -14.14 -15.61
N ALA A 212 -9.50 -13.10 -14.79
CA ALA A 212 -8.31 -12.51 -14.16
C ALA A 212 -8.60 -12.17 -12.70
N GLU A 213 -8.32 -13.10 -11.80
CA GLU A 213 -8.57 -12.97 -10.36
C GLU A 213 -7.28 -12.84 -9.55
N ARG A 214 -6.16 -13.31 -10.08
CA ARG A 214 -4.85 -13.24 -9.45
C ARG A 214 -3.80 -12.71 -10.41
N LEU A 215 -3.23 -11.56 -10.05
CA LEU A 215 -2.09 -10.99 -10.74
C LEU A 215 -0.80 -11.37 -10.00
N PHE A 216 0.10 -12.06 -10.70
CA PHE A 216 1.44 -12.30 -10.19
C PHE A 216 2.32 -11.08 -10.47
N ILE A 217 3.03 -10.60 -9.44
CA ILE A 217 4.04 -9.53 -9.57
C ILE A 217 5.41 -10.19 -9.59
N MET A 218 5.98 -10.36 -10.78
CA MET A 218 7.33 -10.89 -10.94
C MET A 218 8.37 -9.92 -10.42
N SER A 219 8.16 -8.63 -10.61
CA SER A 219 9.08 -7.62 -10.13
C SER A 219 8.33 -6.33 -9.90
N GLY A 220 8.32 -5.84 -8.65
CA GLY A 220 7.77 -4.54 -8.32
C GLY A 220 8.87 -3.51 -8.16
N TYR A 221 8.96 -2.89 -6.98
CA TYR A 221 10.04 -1.97 -6.69
C TYR A 221 11.40 -2.66 -6.72
N ARG A 222 12.40 -1.96 -7.26
CA ARG A 222 13.80 -2.37 -7.25
C ARG A 222 14.61 -1.29 -6.54
N THR A 223 15.36 -1.65 -5.50
CA THR A 223 16.36 -0.72 -4.96
C THR A 223 17.34 -0.33 -6.07
N PRO A 224 17.88 0.91 -6.08
CA PRO A 224 18.96 1.26 -6.99
C PRO A 224 20.16 0.30 -6.93
N ALA A 225 20.47 -0.20 -5.74
CA ALA A 225 21.47 -1.24 -5.51
C ALA A 225 21.18 -2.53 -6.28
N TYR A 226 19.92 -2.98 -6.30
CA TYR A 226 19.48 -4.18 -7.02
C TYR A 226 19.38 -3.94 -8.53
N ASN A 227 18.88 -2.78 -8.95
CA ASN A 227 18.78 -2.45 -10.37
C ASN A 227 20.15 -2.37 -11.03
N GLY A 228 21.15 -1.83 -10.32
CA GLY A 228 22.50 -1.66 -10.82
C GLY A 228 22.63 -0.50 -11.82
N PRO A 229 23.81 -0.36 -12.47
CA PRO A 229 24.11 0.76 -13.37
C PRO A 229 23.34 0.73 -14.70
N GLY A 230 22.61 -0.35 -14.98
CA GLY A 230 22.06 -0.69 -16.30
C GLY A 230 22.93 -1.72 -17.04
N GLY A 231 22.34 -2.46 -17.97
CA GLY A 231 22.92 -3.67 -18.60
C GLY A 231 22.08 -4.92 -18.33
N ASP A 232 22.32 -6.00 -19.07
CA ASP A 232 21.63 -7.30 -18.92
C ASP A 232 20.09 -7.19 -18.88
N GLY A 233 19.52 -6.43 -19.82
CA GLY A 233 18.08 -6.20 -19.91
C GLY A 233 17.52 -5.19 -18.91
N ARG A 234 18.36 -4.50 -18.11
CA ARG A 234 17.93 -3.47 -17.15
C ARG A 234 18.35 -2.08 -17.61
N ALA A 235 17.40 -1.14 -17.59
CA ALA A 235 17.69 0.27 -17.87
C ALA A 235 18.30 0.97 -16.64
N ARG A 236 19.27 1.86 -16.87
CA ARG A 236 19.85 2.74 -15.83
C ARG A 236 18.80 3.59 -15.13
N LEU A 237 17.79 4.06 -15.87
CA LEU A 237 16.66 4.86 -15.37
C LEU A 237 15.38 4.03 -15.36
N SER A 238 15.46 2.78 -14.90
CA SER A 238 14.31 1.88 -14.78
C SER A 238 13.24 2.44 -13.84
N ARG A 239 11.99 2.48 -14.31
CA ARG A 239 10.82 2.93 -13.53
C ARG A 239 10.57 2.11 -12.26
N HIS A 240 11.04 0.86 -12.21
CA HIS A 240 10.98 0.04 -10.99
C HIS A 240 11.66 0.70 -9.78
N MET A 241 12.69 1.54 -9.98
CA MET A 241 13.31 2.28 -8.87
C MET A 241 12.43 3.40 -8.33
N TRP A 242 11.49 3.93 -9.11
CA TRP A 242 10.57 4.97 -8.67
C TRP A 242 9.23 4.42 -8.14
N GLY A 243 9.11 3.09 -8.04
CA GLY A 243 7.95 2.44 -7.44
C GLY A 243 6.69 2.50 -8.29
N ASP A 244 6.80 2.90 -9.56
CA ASP A 244 5.67 3.06 -10.48
C ASP A 244 5.70 2.08 -11.66
N ALA A 245 6.50 1.00 -11.57
CA ALA A 245 6.52 -0.08 -12.52
C ALA A 245 6.38 -1.47 -11.88
N ALA A 246 5.81 -2.39 -12.63
CA ALA A 246 5.77 -3.81 -12.31
C ALA A 246 5.93 -4.67 -13.57
N ASP A 247 6.53 -5.84 -13.39
CA ASP A 247 6.52 -6.93 -14.37
C ASP A 247 5.49 -7.96 -13.88
N ILE A 248 4.50 -8.28 -14.71
CA ILE A 248 3.27 -8.97 -14.30
C ILE A 248 2.83 -10.07 -15.27
N TRP A 249 2.01 -10.98 -14.76
CA TRP A 249 1.14 -11.87 -15.54
C TRP A 249 -0.09 -12.28 -14.72
N VAL A 250 -1.10 -12.85 -15.37
CA VAL A 250 -2.26 -13.48 -14.71
C VAL A 250 -1.92 -14.93 -14.44
N ASP A 251 -2.16 -15.37 -13.21
CA ASP A 251 -1.82 -16.70 -12.68
C ASP A 251 -2.92 -17.10 -11.70
N ASN A 252 -4.06 -17.52 -12.23
CA ASN A 252 -5.26 -17.80 -11.44
C ASN A 252 -5.12 -19.08 -10.62
N ASP A 253 -4.40 -20.09 -11.13
CA ASP A 253 -4.25 -21.38 -10.47
C ASP A 253 -3.08 -21.44 -9.47
N GLY A 254 -2.18 -20.46 -9.51
CA GLY A 254 -1.09 -20.33 -8.57
C GLY A 254 0.17 -21.10 -8.92
N ASP A 255 0.31 -21.60 -10.16
CA ASP A 255 1.44 -22.43 -10.58
C ASP A 255 2.75 -21.63 -10.83
N GLY A 256 2.66 -20.30 -10.84
CA GLY A 256 3.81 -19.42 -11.05
C GLY A 256 4.16 -19.18 -12.51
N TYR A 257 3.23 -19.46 -13.43
CA TYR A 257 3.33 -19.20 -14.86
C TYR A 257 2.13 -18.38 -15.35
N ILE A 258 2.19 -17.88 -16.59
CA ILE A 258 1.04 -17.18 -17.18
C ILE A 258 -0.05 -18.20 -17.56
N ASP A 259 -1.31 -17.87 -17.30
CA ASP A 259 -2.43 -18.67 -17.78
C ASP A 259 -2.62 -18.54 -19.31
N ASP A 260 -3.36 -19.46 -19.91
CA ASP A 260 -3.90 -19.32 -21.28
C ASP A 260 -5.05 -18.30 -21.26
N LEU A 261 -4.73 -17.05 -21.65
CA LEU A 261 -5.62 -15.91 -21.64
C LEU A 261 -6.35 -15.71 -22.97
N ASN A 262 -5.82 -16.27 -24.05
CA ASN A 262 -6.42 -16.17 -25.39
C ASN A 262 -7.35 -17.36 -25.73
N GLY A 263 -7.30 -18.44 -24.96
CA GLY A 263 -8.14 -19.63 -25.09
C GLY A 263 -7.70 -20.61 -26.18
N ASP A 264 -6.43 -20.58 -26.61
CA ASP A 264 -5.88 -21.46 -27.64
C ASP A 264 -5.34 -22.80 -27.11
N GLY A 265 -5.40 -23.00 -25.79
CA GLY A 265 -4.92 -24.18 -25.08
C GLY A 265 -3.43 -24.14 -24.74
N ARG A 266 -2.74 -23.00 -24.90
CA ARG A 266 -1.29 -22.87 -24.65
C ARG A 266 -0.94 -21.58 -23.90
N ALA A 267 -0.38 -21.75 -22.71
CA ALA A 267 0.31 -20.67 -22.00
C ALA A 267 1.58 -20.23 -22.77
N SER A 268 1.56 -19.06 -23.39
CA SER A 268 2.56 -18.60 -24.35
C SER A 268 2.72 -17.07 -24.37
N LEU A 269 3.60 -16.58 -25.25
CA LEU A 269 3.78 -15.14 -25.47
C LEU A 269 2.49 -14.44 -25.94
N ALA A 270 1.60 -15.17 -26.62
CA ALA A 270 0.34 -14.63 -27.12
C ALA A 270 -0.57 -14.13 -25.96
N ASP A 271 -0.49 -14.76 -24.79
CA ASP A 271 -1.26 -14.37 -23.60
C ASP A 271 -0.78 -13.04 -23.02
N ALA A 272 0.52 -12.77 -23.09
CA ALA A 272 1.07 -11.48 -22.70
C ALA A 272 0.50 -10.32 -23.56
N TYR A 273 0.20 -10.57 -24.83
CA TYR A 273 -0.46 -9.57 -25.69
C TYR A 273 -1.92 -9.29 -25.30
N VAL A 274 -2.62 -10.25 -24.68
CA VAL A 274 -3.97 -10.03 -24.12
C VAL A 274 -3.90 -9.03 -22.96
N ILE A 275 -2.90 -9.18 -22.08
CA ILE A 275 -2.64 -8.23 -20.99
C ILE A 275 -2.26 -6.85 -21.55
N LEU A 276 -1.40 -6.79 -22.58
CA LEU A 276 -1.03 -5.53 -23.22
C LEU A 276 -2.25 -4.80 -23.82
N GLN A 277 -3.17 -5.54 -24.45
CA GLN A 277 -4.41 -4.98 -24.97
C GLN A 277 -5.28 -4.40 -23.85
N ALA A 278 -5.40 -5.09 -22.72
CA ALA A 278 -6.12 -4.57 -21.55
C ALA A 278 -5.49 -3.28 -21.01
N ILE A 279 -4.15 -3.23 -20.90
CA ILE A 279 -3.41 -2.02 -20.50
C ILE A 279 -3.71 -0.85 -21.44
N ASP A 280 -3.71 -1.08 -22.76
CA ASP A 280 -4.00 -0.05 -23.75
C ASP A 280 -5.43 0.50 -23.61
N ARG A 281 -6.43 -0.36 -23.35
CA ARG A 281 -7.82 0.07 -23.10
C ARG A 281 -7.96 0.84 -21.79
N VAL A 282 -7.27 0.40 -20.74
CA VAL A 282 -7.23 1.10 -19.45
C VAL A 282 -6.65 2.50 -19.62
N GLU A 283 -5.50 2.64 -20.28
CA GLU A 283 -4.88 3.95 -20.50
C GLU A 283 -5.71 4.87 -21.39
N ALA A 284 -6.45 4.33 -22.36
CA ALA A 284 -7.36 5.12 -23.18
C ALA A 284 -8.51 5.75 -22.35
N ARG A 285 -9.01 5.05 -21.33
CA ARG A 285 -10.06 5.57 -20.42
C ARG A 285 -9.51 6.39 -19.25
N HIS A 286 -8.27 6.12 -18.86
CA HIS A 286 -7.59 6.73 -17.71
C HIS A 286 -6.24 7.31 -18.14
N PRO A 287 -6.22 8.41 -18.92
CA PRO A 287 -4.99 8.99 -19.45
C PRO A 287 -4.06 9.52 -18.35
N ASP A 288 -4.56 9.77 -17.14
CA ASP A 288 -3.76 10.13 -15.96
C ASP A 288 -2.87 8.98 -15.45
N LEU A 289 -3.15 7.73 -15.86
CA LEU A 289 -2.40 6.51 -15.51
C LEU A 289 -1.49 6.00 -16.66
N VAL A 290 -1.33 6.79 -17.73
CA VAL A 290 -0.52 6.40 -18.90
C VAL A 290 0.94 6.13 -18.51
N GLY A 291 1.53 5.12 -19.14
CA GLY A 291 2.95 4.83 -18.98
C GLY A 291 3.53 3.90 -20.04
N GLY A 292 4.66 3.30 -19.71
CA GLY A 292 5.29 2.25 -20.48
C GLY A 292 4.55 0.92 -20.34
N ALA A 293 4.51 0.16 -21.42
CA ALA A 293 4.13 -1.24 -21.38
C ALA A 293 4.93 -2.01 -22.43
N GLY A 294 5.39 -3.21 -22.12
CA GLY A 294 6.13 -4.02 -23.09
C GLY A 294 6.07 -5.50 -22.80
N VAL A 295 6.12 -6.30 -23.85
CA VAL A 295 5.98 -7.75 -23.79
C VAL A 295 7.36 -8.38 -23.82
N TYR A 296 7.60 -9.33 -22.92
CA TYR A 296 8.88 -10.03 -22.82
C TYR A 296 8.70 -11.52 -22.99
N GLU A 297 9.60 -12.12 -23.77
CA GLU A 297 9.66 -13.56 -23.99
C GLU A 297 10.03 -14.32 -22.73
N ALA A 298 9.64 -15.60 -22.71
CA ALA A 298 10.08 -16.53 -21.68
C ALA A 298 11.59 -16.73 -21.74
N THR A 299 12.19 -16.98 -20.59
CA THR A 299 13.60 -17.42 -20.47
C THR A 299 13.66 -18.69 -19.64
N ALA A 300 14.86 -19.23 -19.42
CA ALA A 300 15.05 -20.32 -18.48
C ALA A 300 14.69 -19.93 -17.03
N ALA A 301 14.59 -18.64 -16.71
CA ALA A 301 14.33 -18.15 -15.35
C ALA A 301 12.86 -17.80 -15.08
N HIS A 302 12.06 -17.53 -16.11
CA HIS A 302 10.67 -17.09 -15.97
C HIS A 302 9.86 -17.31 -17.27
N GLY A 303 8.54 -17.39 -17.13
CA GLY A 303 7.61 -17.35 -18.27
C GLY A 303 7.56 -16.00 -18.98
N PRO A 304 6.76 -15.87 -20.06
CA PRO A 304 6.54 -14.59 -20.68
C PRO A 304 5.79 -13.67 -19.71
N PHE A 305 6.06 -12.37 -19.80
CA PHE A 305 5.47 -11.39 -18.89
C PHE A 305 5.26 -10.05 -19.58
N VAL A 306 4.47 -9.19 -18.94
CA VAL A 306 4.27 -7.81 -19.36
C VAL A 306 4.90 -6.87 -18.36
N HIS A 307 5.79 -6.01 -18.84
CA HIS A 307 6.16 -4.80 -18.12
C HIS A 307 5.02 -3.78 -18.22
N VAL A 308 4.71 -3.10 -17.12
CA VAL A 308 3.79 -1.97 -17.08
C VAL A 308 4.25 -0.93 -16.07
N ASP A 309 4.12 0.34 -16.42
CA ASP A 309 4.38 1.44 -15.49
C ASP A 309 3.40 2.60 -15.65
N ALA A 310 3.52 3.59 -14.77
CA ALA A 310 2.72 4.82 -14.78
C ALA A 310 3.61 6.07 -14.96
N ARG A 311 4.63 6.02 -15.84
CA ARG A 311 5.61 7.09 -16.04
C ARG A 311 5.05 8.41 -16.59
N GLY A 312 3.77 8.48 -16.93
CA GLY A 312 3.08 9.68 -17.37
C GLY A 312 3.22 10.01 -18.86
N TYR A 313 3.83 9.12 -19.63
CA TYR A 313 3.84 9.18 -21.10
C TYR A 313 3.87 7.76 -21.67
N ARG A 314 3.25 7.59 -22.84
CA ARG A 314 3.16 6.29 -23.52
C ARG A 314 4.53 5.85 -24.03
N ALA A 315 4.91 4.62 -23.75
CA ALA A 315 6.06 3.93 -24.35
C ALA A 315 5.70 2.45 -24.59
N ARG A 316 6.08 1.88 -25.72
CA ARG A 316 5.77 0.50 -26.10
C ARG A 316 6.99 -0.19 -26.69
N TRP A 317 7.20 -1.46 -26.36
CA TRP A 317 8.27 -2.30 -26.88
C TRP A 317 7.95 -3.78 -26.74
#